data_AF-A0A923TK10-F1
#
_entry.id   AF-A0A923TK10-F1
#
_cell.length_a   1.000
_cell.length_b   1.000
_cell.length_c   1.000
_cell.angle_alpha   90.00
_cell.angle_beta   90.00
_cell.angle_gamma   90.00
#
_symmetry.space_group_name_H-M   'P 1'
#
loop_
_entity.id
_entity.type
_entity.pdbx_description
1 polymer ?
#
loop_
_entity_poly.entity_id
_entity_poly.type
_entity_poly.pdbx_seq_one_letter_code
_entity_poly.pdbx_strand_id
1 'polypeptide(L)' 'MTPTAAAVRAGQAAASSPEAARRRYRDGLSIPTTGWASGYAQANLVVLPRDWAFDMLLFAQRNPQAVPLLDVTDP' A
#
# COMPACT_ATOMS: atom_id res chain seq x y z
N MET A 1 -3.11 34.45 0.42
CA MET A 1 -3.30 33.28 -0.48
C MET A 1 -3.88 32.16 0.37
N THR A 2 -5.19 31.90 0.28
CA THR A 2 -5.86 30.88 1.11
C THR A 2 -5.71 29.52 0.44
N PRO A 3 -5.24 28.46 1.14
CA PRO A 3 -5.12 27.14 0.54
C PRO A 3 -6.50 26.59 0.15
N THR A 4 -6.57 25.93 -1.00
CA THR A 4 -7.81 25.33 -1.51
C THR A 4 -8.21 24.09 -0.69
N ALA A 5 -9.50 23.75 -0.68
CA ALA A 5 -10.00 22.57 0.05
C ALA A 5 -9.33 21.26 -0.38
N ALA A 6 -8.88 21.16 -1.64
CA ALA A 6 -8.12 20.02 -2.14
C ALA A 6 -6.72 19.93 -1.51
N ALA A 7 -6.01 21.06 -1.38
CA ALA A 7 -4.70 21.11 -0.75
C ALA A 7 -4.77 20.77 0.76
N VAL A 8 -5.83 21.23 1.44
CA VAL A 8 -6.08 20.88 2.84
C VAL A 8 -6.34 19.38 3.01
N ARG A 9 -7.13 18.76 2.10
CA ARG A 9 -7.36 17.31 2.10
C ARG A 9 -6.09 16.50 1.81
N ALA A 10 -5.25 16.95 0.89
CA ALA A 10 -3.97 16.32 0.61
C ALA A 10 -3.01 16.40 1.82
N GLY A 11 -2.94 17.54 2.50
CA GLY A 11 -2.15 17.69 3.74
C GLY A 11 -2.66 16.80 4.89
N GLN A 12 -3.98 16.63 5.02
CA GLN A 12 -4.57 15.71 6.00
C GLN A 12 -4.37 14.23 5.65
N ALA A 13 -4.33 13.88 4.36
CA ALA A 13 -3.98 12.54 3.92
C ALA A 13 -2.51 12.22 4.24
N ALA A 14 -1.60 13.17 4.00
CA ALA A 14 -0.18 13.02 4.28
C ALA A 14 0.12 12.85 5.78
N ALA A 15 -0.57 13.62 6.63
CA ALA A 15 -0.42 13.54 8.09
C ALA A 15 -1.16 12.35 8.74
N SER A 16 -1.90 11.53 7.98
CA SER A 16 -2.63 10.41 8.57
C SER A 16 -1.71 9.26 8.98
N SER A 17 -2.07 8.50 10.02
CA SER A 17 -1.38 7.24 10.33
C SER A 17 -1.78 6.15 9.34
N PRO A 18 -0.96 5.09 9.14
CA PRO A 18 -1.32 3.97 8.27
C PRO A 18 -2.64 3.29 8.67
N GLU A 19 -2.91 3.19 9.98
CA GLU A 19 -4.16 2.63 10.50
C GLU A 19 -5.37 3.48 10.09
N ALA A 20 -5.30 4.79 10.32
CA ALA A 20 -6.37 5.71 9.97
C ALA A 20 -6.64 5.74 8.45
N ALA A 21 -5.57 5.68 7.64
CA ALA A 21 -5.67 5.57 6.20
C ALA A 21 -6.40 4.27 5.78
N ARG A 22 -5.93 3.10 6.25
CA ARG A 22 -6.54 1.80 5.94
C ARG A 22 -8.00 1.72 6.38
N ARG A 23 -8.39 2.33 7.50
CA ARG A 23 -9.79 2.38 7.95
C ARG A 23 -10.67 3.09 6.93
N ARG A 24 -10.25 4.24 6.38
CA ARG A 24 -11.03 4.96 5.35
C ARG A 24 -11.23 4.13 4.09
N TYR A 25 -10.20 3.41 3.63
CA TYR A 25 -10.33 2.50 2.49
C TYR A 25 -11.27 1.33 2.80
N ARG A 26 -11.25 0.80 4.04
CA ARG A 26 -12.20 -0.23 4.50
C ARG A 26 -13.64 0.28 4.53
N ASP A 27 -13.83 1.56 4.87
CA ASP A 27 -15.13 2.24 4.87
C ASP A 27 -15.61 2.62 3.44
N GLY A 28 -14.85 2.26 2.39
CA GLY A 28 -15.27 2.37 0.99
C GLY A 28 -14.64 3.54 0.21
N LEU A 29 -13.71 4.29 0.78
CA LEU A 29 -12.93 5.26 0.01
C LEU A 29 -12.15 4.54 -1.11
N SER A 30 -12.27 5.00 -2.36
CA SER A 30 -11.55 4.42 -3.50
C SER A 30 -10.93 5.54 -4.35
N ILE A 31 -9.68 5.86 -4.05
CA ILE A 31 -8.85 6.89 -4.71
C ILE A 31 -7.38 6.43 -4.67
N PRO A 32 -6.47 7.05 -5.45
CA PRO A 32 -5.04 6.76 -5.34
C PRO A 32 -4.50 6.95 -3.91
N THR A 33 -3.59 6.05 -3.49
CA THR A 33 -2.95 6.06 -2.16
C THR A 33 -1.73 6.97 -2.09
N THR A 34 -1.31 7.58 -3.20
CA THR A 34 -0.15 8.49 -3.25
C THR A 34 -0.33 9.64 -2.25
N GLY A 35 0.71 9.85 -1.43
CA GLY A 35 0.70 10.91 -0.43
C GLY A 35 -0.13 10.61 0.83
N TRP A 36 -0.64 9.39 0.99
CA TRP A 36 -1.25 8.94 2.25
C TRP A 36 -0.21 8.36 3.20
N ALA A 37 -0.31 8.71 4.49
CA ALA A 37 0.59 8.23 5.55
C ALA A 37 2.06 8.40 5.19
N SER A 38 2.46 9.65 4.98
CA SER A 38 3.83 9.99 4.56
C SER A 38 4.86 9.49 5.58
N GLY A 39 5.97 8.94 5.10
CA GLY A 39 7.04 8.38 5.93
C GLY A 39 6.86 6.90 6.30
N TYR A 40 5.75 6.27 5.90
CA TYR A 40 5.53 4.84 6.07
C TYR A 40 5.67 4.10 4.74
N ALA A 41 6.15 2.86 4.80
CA ALA A 41 6.23 2.00 3.63
C ALA A 41 4.82 1.69 3.08
N GLN A 42 4.65 1.89 1.79
CA GLN A 42 3.51 1.38 1.02
C GLN A 42 3.98 0.16 0.23
N ALA A 43 3.16 -0.89 0.19
CA ALA A 43 3.52 -2.16 -0.44
C ALA A 43 2.52 -2.50 -1.55
N ASN A 44 3.02 -3.20 -2.58
CA ASN A 44 2.17 -3.90 -3.53
C ASN A 44 1.68 -5.22 -2.89
N LEU A 45 0.53 -5.71 -3.34
CA LEU A 45 -0.05 -6.98 -2.87
C LEU A 45 -0.34 -7.89 -4.06
N VAL A 46 0.03 -9.17 -3.91
CA VAL A 46 -0.40 -10.25 -4.80
C VAL A 46 -0.97 -11.37 -3.94
N VAL A 47 -2.12 -11.91 -4.32
CA VAL A 47 -2.77 -13.04 -3.64
C VAL A 47 -3.03 -14.09 -4.70
N LEU A 48 -2.56 -15.31 -4.45
CA LEU A 48 -2.62 -16.42 -5.41
C LEU A 48 -3.15 -17.68 -4.72
N PRO A 49 -3.73 -18.63 -5.47
CA PRO A 49 -3.98 -19.97 -4.96
C PRO A 49 -2.67 -20.61 -4.45
N ARG A 50 -2.79 -21.46 -3.43
CA ARG A 50 -1.64 -22.08 -2.76
C ARG A 50 -0.69 -22.78 -3.73
N ASP A 51 -1.23 -23.43 -4.75
CA ASP A 51 -0.46 -24.20 -5.73
C ASP A 51 0.50 -23.33 -6.56
N TRP A 52 0.25 -22.01 -6.63
CA TRP A 52 1.12 -21.04 -7.32
C TRP A 52 2.03 -20.26 -6.37
N ALA A 53 1.83 -20.35 -5.05
CA ALA A 53 2.55 -19.53 -4.08
C ALA A 53 4.06 -19.80 -4.09
N PHE A 54 4.46 -21.07 -4.25
CA PHE A 54 5.86 -21.46 -4.32
C PHE A 54 6.55 -20.87 -5.56
N ASP A 55 5.89 -20.92 -6.72
CA ASP A 55 6.43 -20.35 -7.95
C ASP A 55 6.61 -18.84 -7.83
N MET A 56 5.65 -18.15 -7.21
CA MET A 56 5.78 -16.71 -6.94
C MET A 56 6.92 -16.39 -5.97
N LEU A 57 7.09 -17.19 -4.92
CA LEU A 57 8.18 -17.02 -3.95
C LEU A 57 9.55 -17.19 -4.63
N LEU A 58 9.69 -18.24 -5.45
CA LEU A 58 10.91 -18.49 -6.22
C LEU A 58 11.15 -17.37 -7.25
N PHE A 59 10.09 -16.89 -7.90
CA PHE A 59 10.17 -15.76 -8.82
C PHE A 59 10.66 -14.51 -8.12
N ALA A 60 10.13 -14.18 -6.93
CA ALA A 60 10.57 -13.04 -6.15
C ALA A 60 12.05 -13.16 -5.73
N GLN A 61 12.46 -14.33 -5.25
CA GLN A 61 13.85 -14.59 -4.86
C GLN A 61 14.83 -14.44 -6.02
N ARG A 62 14.45 -14.87 -7.23
CA ARG A 62 15.27 -14.73 -8.44
C ARG A 62 15.29 -13.31 -9.01
N ASN A 63 14.33 -12.47 -8.64
CA ASN A 63 14.16 -11.12 -9.17
C ASN A 63 14.06 -10.06 -8.05
N PRO A 64 15.04 -9.96 -7.14
CA PRO A 64 14.92 -9.15 -5.91
C PRO A 64 14.81 -7.64 -6.17
N GLN A 65 15.30 -7.14 -7.30
CA GLN A 65 15.16 -5.73 -7.69
C GLN A 65 13.76 -5.40 -8.21
N ALA A 66 13.19 -6.28 -9.04
CA ALA A 66 11.87 -6.08 -9.62
C ALA A 66 10.75 -6.44 -8.63
N VAL A 67 10.99 -7.43 -7.78
CA VAL A 67 10.07 -7.93 -6.77
C VAL A 67 10.76 -7.91 -5.39
N PRO A 68 10.92 -6.72 -4.78
CA PRO A 68 11.46 -6.60 -3.44
C PRO A 68 10.43 -7.11 -2.42
N LEU A 69 10.42 -8.42 -2.18
CA LEU A 69 9.46 -9.08 -1.30
C LEU A 69 9.61 -8.57 0.14
N LEU A 70 8.52 -8.03 0.69
CA LEU A 70 8.49 -7.48 2.06
C LEU A 70 8.02 -8.50 3.09
N ASP A 71 6.98 -9.29 2.77
CA ASP A 71 6.39 -10.27 3.67
C ASP A 71 5.58 -11.32 2.88
N VAL A 72 5.31 -12.48 3.51
CA VAL A 72 4.47 -13.57 2.98
C VAL A 72 3.54 -14.04 4.09
N THR A 73 2.23 -14.04 3.83
CA THR A 73 1.24 -14.55 4.79
C THR A 73 1.19 -16.07 4.81
N ASP A 74 0.78 -16.64 5.93
CA ASP A 74 0.46 -18.07 6.00
C ASP A 74 -0.74 -18.42 5.08
N PRO A 75 -0.80 -19.66 4.54
CA PRO A 75 -1.87 -20.11 3.64
C PRO A 75 -3.26 -20.23 4.28
#